data_AF-A0A380YLU0-F1
#
_entry.id   AF-A0A380YLU0-F1
#
_cell.length_a   1.000
_cell.length_b   1.000
_cell.length_c   1.000
_cell.angle_alpha   90.00
_cell.angle_beta   90.00
_cell.angle_gamma   90.00
#
_symmetry.space_group_name_H-M   'P 1'
#
loop_
_entity.id
_entity.type
_entity.pdbx_description
1 polymer ?
#
loop_
_entity_poly.entity_id
_entity_poly.type
_entity_poly.pdbx_seq_one_letter_code
_entity_poly.pdbx_strand_id
1 'polypeptide(L)'
;MFSNESILVNMNDMYKRICLLIGIYFIFNIPLSAKSFIISDKNRIEDAPLLDGEFSELNFGGAYLLEVGKMVGIYVEHTAKSLLRFDMQDVKFNQIRSAKVRLYKPNCFIQLFPVEVGLYKVEGKENWEEGMGICELSAKGCSWGKWKDKTYTLIKKQTVSKDEGGWVEFEIPSDLVQDWLEHPESNKGMCIEAIPQKNQWGEHLYFYASEHYSGKGPQLVVEGTGERKLVKTKTNPQNKKKEHGYLAIKENAFNKWLRASKRLANFTFLAEMDRDQAKLFYYYDVIFRRDFLLNRYQIPLGQTFANIDEAVAKNDEARTRTLMKDVRKYLLVWEYLRETDWYTSGPLAEILSPWQLSALFGKGVFGRMEESALEENKKIWVSYDKKGMLENMDKTMRQTKEKLRLPPQVVDIFRQYLEPIENMEHKNLMDFKNDLVEVQRAYAGRLNDITTFNNVKQMHLHHEVFLYYQSIYNTPRWFYFMDNAPIIPYAKWIVNTRRRMYNVEANQKQLNEIRKYLPIK
;
A
#
# COMPACT_ATOMS: atom_id res chain seq x y z
N MET A 1 -81.99 50.81 1.07
CA MET A 1 -81.44 49.61 1.75
C MET A 1 -80.87 48.70 0.68
N PHE A 2 -79.58 48.82 0.36
CA PHE A 2 -78.87 47.78 -0.39
C PHE A 2 -78.26 46.84 0.65
N SER A 3 -78.62 45.55 0.59
CA SER A 3 -78.26 44.57 1.61
C SER A 3 -76.75 44.29 1.59
N ASN A 4 -76.17 44.28 2.80
CA ASN A 4 -74.77 43.95 3.08
C ASN A 4 -74.34 42.53 2.65
N GLU A 5 -75.26 41.72 2.09
CA GLU A 5 -75.00 40.34 1.70
C GLU A 5 -74.18 40.23 0.40
N SER A 6 -74.28 41.19 -0.52
CA SER A 6 -73.57 41.13 -1.81
C SER A 6 -72.05 41.37 -1.69
N ILE A 7 -71.62 42.14 -0.69
CA ILE A 7 -70.20 42.45 -0.43
C ILE A 7 -69.49 41.26 0.25
N LEU A 8 -70.20 40.56 1.15
CA LEU A 8 -69.70 39.39 1.87
C LEU A 8 -69.45 38.19 0.95
N VAL A 9 -70.30 37.96 -0.05
CA VAL A 9 -70.12 36.87 -1.04
C VAL A 9 -68.90 37.11 -1.93
N ASN A 10 -68.63 38.37 -2.30
CA ASN A 10 -67.51 38.73 -3.17
C ASN A 10 -66.14 38.67 -2.44
N MET A 11 -66.10 39.04 -1.15
CA MET A 11 -64.90 38.90 -0.32
C MET A 11 -64.52 37.43 -0.09
N ASN A 12 -65.51 36.55 0.06
CA ASN A 12 -65.26 35.13 0.32
C ASN A 12 -64.69 34.41 -0.93
N ASP A 13 -65.13 34.81 -2.14
CA ASP A 13 -64.59 34.28 -3.39
C ASP A 13 -63.18 34.80 -3.68
N MET A 14 -62.91 36.07 -3.35
CA MET A 14 -61.56 36.65 -3.42
C MET A 14 -60.59 35.98 -2.43
N TYR A 15 -61.03 35.72 -1.19
CA TYR A 15 -60.23 35.00 -0.18
C TYR A 15 -59.91 33.58 -0.63
N LYS A 16 -60.88 32.86 -1.22
CA LYS A 16 -60.66 31.53 -1.79
C LYS A 16 -59.63 31.56 -2.92
N ARG A 17 -59.67 32.54 -3.80
CA ARG A 17 -58.69 32.70 -4.89
C ARG A 17 -57.29 33.05 -4.38
N ILE A 18 -57.18 33.90 -3.37
CA ILE A 18 -55.90 34.23 -2.73
C ILE A 18 -55.34 33.00 -2.00
N CYS A 19 -56.15 32.27 -1.24
CA CYS A 19 -55.74 31.03 -0.59
C CYS A 19 -55.35 29.95 -1.62
N LEU A 20 -56.03 29.87 -2.76
CA LEU A 20 -55.68 28.97 -3.86
C LEU A 20 -54.34 29.37 -4.49
N LEU A 21 -54.09 30.67 -4.73
CA LEU A 21 -52.84 31.17 -5.28
C LEU A 21 -51.66 30.99 -4.31
N ILE A 22 -51.89 31.24 -3.01
CA ILE A 22 -50.90 30.95 -1.95
C ILE A 22 -50.65 29.45 -1.86
N GLY A 23 -51.71 28.63 -1.90
CA GLY A 23 -51.60 27.16 -1.93
C GLY A 23 -50.81 26.66 -3.13
N ILE A 24 -51.08 27.18 -4.32
CA ILE A 24 -50.35 26.88 -5.56
C ILE A 24 -48.89 27.35 -5.43
N TYR A 25 -48.63 28.56 -4.92
CA TYR A 25 -47.28 29.07 -4.68
C TYR A 25 -46.48 28.19 -3.70
N PHE A 26 -47.13 27.66 -2.65
CA PHE A 26 -46.52 26.72 -1.71
C PHE A 26 -46.36 25.30 -2.26
N ILE A 27 -47.26 24.84 -3.13
CA ILE A 27 -47.16 23.53 -3.80
C ILE A 27 -46.05 23.53 -4.86
N PHE A 28 -45.88 24.64 -5.59
CA PHE A 28 -44.80 24.79 -6.59
C PHE A 28 -43.45 25.20 -5.98
N ASN A 29 -43.42 25.76 -4.76
CA ASN A 29 -42.20 26.03 -3.99
C ASN A 29 -41.95 25.03 -2.86
N ILE A 30 -42.46 23.79 -2.94
CA ILE A 30 -41.91 22.72 -2.12
C ILE A 30 -40.44 22.60 -2.54
N PRO A 31 -39.46 22.90 -1.66
CA PRO A 31 -38.08 22.74 -2.02
C PRO A 31 -37.90 21.26 -2.37
N LEU A 32 -37.56 20.97 -3.63
CA LEU A 32 -37.10 19.64 -4.04
C LEU A 32 -36.04 19.21 -3.02
N SER A 33 -36.38 18.23 -2.17
CA SER A 33 -35.49 17.88 -1.08
C SER A 33 -34.19 17.35 -1.69
N ALA A 34 -33.06 17.87 -1.19
CA ALA A 34 -31.77 17.39 -1.63
C ALA A 34 -31.65 15.92 -1.22
N LYS A 35 -31.31 15.06 -2.18
CA LYS A 35 -31.03 13.64 -1.92
C LYS A 35 -29.52 13.48 -1.88
N SER A 36 -29.03 12.82 -0.84
CA SER A 36 -27.63 12.39 -0.74
C SER A 36 -27.45 11.04 -1.45
N PHE A 37 -26.36 10.90 -2.19
CA PHE A 37 -25.98 9.70 -2.92
C PHE A 37 -24.50 9.41 -2.72
N ILE A 38 -24.17 8.13 -2.56
CA ILE A 38 -22.80 7.68 -2.32
C ILE A 38 -22.42 6.70 -3.43
N ILE A 39 -21.32 6.99 -4.12
CA ILE A 39 -20.67 6.07 -5.05
C ILE A 39 -19.49 5.46 -4.34
N SER A 40 -19.61 4.18 -4.03
CA SER A 40 -18.59 3.40 -3.30
C SER A 40 -18.48 1.96 -3.80
N ASP A 41 -19.24 1.59 -4.84
CA ASP A 41 -19.13 0.25 -5.44
C ASP A 41 -17.81 0.18 -6.22
N LYS A 42 -16.98 -0.80 -5.92
CA LYS A 42 -15.68 -1.00 -6.58
C LYS A 42 -15.78 -1.11 -8.10
N ASN A 43 -16.89 -1.61 -8.64
CA ASN A 43 -17.09 -1.71 -10.09
C ASN A 43 -17.33 -0.34 -10.75
N ARG A 44 -17.55 0.70 -9.95
CA ARG A 44 -17.77 2.09 -10.36
C ARG A 44 -16.59 3.00 -9.99
N ILE A 45 -15.49 2.42 -9.55
CA ILE A 45 -14.30 3.14 -9.14
C ILE A 45 -13.12 2.54 -9.90
N GLU A 46 -12.36 3.39 -10.56
CA GLU A 46 -11.01 3.04 -11.00
C GLU A 46 -10.05 3.75 -10.07
N ASP A 47 -9.11 3.02 -9.49
CA ASP A 47 -8.06 3.59 -8.67
C ASP A 47 -6.74 2.83 -8.81
N ALA A 48 -5.64 3.56 -8.73
CA ALA A 48 -4.32 2.98 -8.91
C ALA A 48 -3.23 3.81 -8.20
N PRO A 49 -2.38 3.17 -7.39
CA PRO A 49 -1.09 3.72 -7.02
C PRO A 49 -0.21 3.94 -8.25
N LEU A 50 0.52 5.03 -8.25
CA LEU A 50 1.60 5.35 -9.18
C LEU A 50 2.87 5.53 -8.36
N LEU A 51 3.85 4.66 -8.58
CA LEU A 51 5.13 4.68 -7.87
C LEU A 51 6.26 5.04 -8.83
N ASP A 52 7.14 5.96 -8.41
CA ASP A 52 8.25 6.45 -9.21
C ASP A 52 9.48 5.51 -9.22
N GLY A 53 10.61 6.04 -9.70
CA GLY A 53 11.88 5.33 -9.67
C GLY A 53 11.83 3.97 -10.40
N GLU A 54 12.29 2.93 -9.72
CA GLU A 54 12.35 1.57 -10.29
C GLU A 54 10.97 0.92 -10.49
N PHE A 55 9.92 1.47 -9.88
CA PHE A 55 8.53 1.01 -10.05
C PHE A 55 7.82 1.69 -11.22
N SER A 56 8.45 2.67 -11.88
CA SER A 56 7.77 3.58 -12.81
C SER A 56 7.09 2.93 -14.01
N GLU A 57 7.52 1.73 -14.39
CA GLU A 57 6.95 0.96 -15.51
C GLU A 57 5.88 -0.05 -15.07
N LEU A 58 5.69 -0.23 -13.77
CA LEU A 58 4.70 -1.15 -13.21
C LEU A 58 3.34 -0.45 -13.04
N ASN A 59 2.28 -1.25 -13.20
CA ASN A 59 0.93 -0.85 -12.81
C ASN A 59 0.51 -1.61 -11.56
N PHE A 60 -0.31 -0.95 -10.75
CA PHE A 60 -0.74 -1.43 -9.43
C PHE A 60 -2.26 -1.56 -9.35
N GLY A 61 -2.89 -1.91 -10.48
CA GLY A 61 -4.34 -2.11 -10.51
C GLY A 61 -4.76 -3.28 -9.64
N GLY A 62 -5.88 -3.13 -8.94
CA GLY A 62 -6.40 -4.10 -7.99
C GLY A 62 -5.59 -4.19 -6.68
N ALA A 63 -4.72 -3.21 -6.38
CA ALA A 63 -4.12 -3.09 -5.06
C ALA A 63 -5.20 -2.85 -4.00
N TYR A 64 -4.96 -3.30 -2.77
CA TYR A 64 -5.87 -3.03 -1.65
C TYR A 64 -5.69 -1.64 -1.05
N LEU A 65 -4.58 -0.99 -1.34
CA LEU A 65 -4.23 0.31 -0.79
C LEU A 65 -3.90 1.28 -1.93
N LEU A 66 -4.27 2.52 -1.71
CA LEU A 66 -3.74 3.69 -2.39
C LEU A 66 -2.61 4.27 -1.55
N GLU A 67 -1.67 4.92 -2.22
CA GLU A 67 -0.39 5.31 -1.65
C GLU A 67 -0.05 6.74 -2.06
N VAL A 68 0.45 7.52 -1.10
CA VAL A 68 0.98 8.87 -1.33
C VAL A 68 2.21 9.14 -0.49
N GLY A 69 3.11 9.98 -1.00
CA GLY A 69 4.30 10.43 -0.28
C GLY A 69 5.49 9.51 -0.44
N LYS A 70 6.56 9.78 0.33
CA LYS A 70 7.85 9.10 0.21
C LYS A 70 7.90 7.84 1.07
N MET A 71 8.00 6.69 0.40
CA MET A 71 8.12 5.36 0.99
C MET A 71 9.54 4.82 0.88
N VAL A 72 9.85 3.89 1.77
CA VAL A 72 11.14 3.23 1.82
C VAL A 72 10.91 1.76 2.09
N GLY A 73 11.50 0.96 1.21
CA GLY A 73 11.61 -0.47 1.37
C GLY A 73 12.98 -0.93 1.78
N ILE A 74 13.12 -2.25 1.97
CA ILE A 74 14.41 -2.89 2.26
C ILE A 74 15.37 -2.84 1.05
N TYR A 75 14.89 -2.52 -0.16
CA TYR A 75 15.71 -2.43 -1.35
C TYR A 75 15.66 -1.10 -2.11
N VAL A 76 14.61 -0.29 -1.95
CA VAL A 76 14.35 0.86 -2.82
C VAL A 76 13.58 1.95 -2.10
N GLU A 77 13.92 3.20 -2.38
CA GLU A 77 13.12 4.36 -2.02
C GLU A 77 12.27 4.77 -3.21
N HIS A 78 11.01 5.13 -2.96
CA HIS A 78 10.12 5.62 -4.01
C HIS A 78 9.12 6.64 -3.47
N THR A 79 8.61 7.48 -4.34
CA THR A 79 7.50 8.38 -4.08
C THR A 79 6.26 7.84 -4.77
N ALA A 80 5.14 7.88 -4.05
CA ALA A 80 3.84 7.48 -4.54
C ALA A 80 2.90 8.67 -4.69
N LYS A 81 2.01 8.56 -5.68
CA LYS A 81 0.75 9.31 -5.77
C LYS A 81 -0.32 8.35 -6.26
N SER A 82 -1.60 8.69 -6.11
CA SER A 82 -2.68 7.79 -6.49
C SER A 82 -3.69 8.46 -7.43
N LEU A 83 -4.12 7.74 -8.46
CA LEU A 83 -5.21 8.13 -9.33
C LEU A 83 -6.53 7.55 -8.83
N LEU A 84 -7.61 8.31 -9.03
CA LEU A 84 -8.96 7.93 -8.63
C LEU A 84 -9.98 8.47 -9.62
N ARG A 85 -10.89 7.64 -10.11
CA ARG A 85 -12.01 8.05 -10.97
C ARG A 85 -13.29 7.35 -10.55
N PHE A 86 -14.36 8.12 -10.45
CA PHE A 86 -15.70 7.62 -10.17
C PHE A 86 -16.53 7.59 -11.45
N ASP A 87 -17.12 6.45 -11.78
CA ASP A 87 -18.08 6.32 -12.86
C ASP A 87 -19.44 6.88 -12.42
N MET A 88 -19.92 7.91 -13.12
CA MET A 88 -21.18 8.62 -12.84
C MET A 88 -22.31 8.25 -13.81
N GLN A 89 -22.09 7.40 -14.82
CA GLN A 89 -22.98 7.25 -15.98
C GLN A 89 -24.45 6.91 -15.65
N ASP A 90 -24.70 6.23 -14.53
CA ASP A 90 -26.04 5.83 -14.08
C ASP A 90 -26.61 6.70 -12.94
N VAL A 91 -26.04 7.88 -12.72
CA VAL A 91 -26.49 8.85 -11.73
C VAL A 91 -27.16 10.00 -12.46
N LYS A 92 -28.38 10.34 -12.05
CA LYS A 92 -29.09 11.52 -12.57
C LYS A 92 -29.47 12.44 -11.41
N PHE A 93 -28.89 13.62 -11.45
CA PHE A 93 -29.31 14.79 -10.70
C PHE A 93 -29.58 15.91 -11.70
N ASN A 94 -30.59 16.73 -11.44
CA ASN A 94 -30.82 17.93 -12.23
C ASN A 94 -29.79 19.00 -11.86
N GLN A 95 -29.41 19.06 -10.59
CA GLN A 95 -28.42 20.00 -10.08
C GLN A 95 -27.66 19.40 -8.89
N ILE A 96 -26.34 19.45 -8.95
CA ILE A 96 -25.46 19.17 -7.80
C ILE A 96 -25.39 20.40 -6.91
N ARG A 97 -25.66 20.20 -5.61
CA ARG A 97 -25.54 21.22 -4.57
C ARG A 97 -24.22 21.13 -3.85
N SER A 98 -23.80 19.91 -3.48
CA SER A 98 -22.54 19.65 -2.81
C SER A 98 -21.95 18.34 -3.30
N ALA A 99 -20.62 18.25 -3.27
CA ALA A 99 -19.91 17.02 -3.51
C ALA A 99 -18.66 16.92 -2.62
N LYS A 100 -18.36 15.71 -2.17
CA LYS A 100 -17.14 15.41 -1.44
C LYS A 100 -16.58 14.05 -1.80
N VAL A 101 -15.26 13.96 -1.85
CA VAL A 101 -14.54 12.69 -1.90
C VAL A 101 -14.16 12.30 -0.48
N ARG A 102 -14.41 11.05 -0.11
CA ARG A 102 -13.97 10.47 1.16
C ARG A 102 -13.00 9.34 0.90
N LEU A 103 -11.85 9.39 1.57
CA LEU A 103 -10.84 8.34 1.53
C LEU A 103 -10.59 7.85 2.95
N TYR A 104 -10.64 6.54 3.17
CA TYR A 104 -10.36 5.99 4.50
C TYR A 104 -8.87 5.81 4.68
N LYS A 105 -8.31 6.50 5.67
CA LYS A 105 -6.94 6.36 6.13
C LYS A 105 -6.91 5.34 7.26
N PRO A 106 -6.15 4.23 7.18
CA PRO A 106 -5.99 3.30 8.30
C PRO A 106 -5.03 3.84 9.37
N ASN A 107 -5.13 3.34 10.61
CA ASN A 107 -4.02 3.41 11.55
C ASN A 107 -2.78 2.77 10.90
N CYS A 108 -1.62 3.40 11.08
CA CYS A 108 -0.42 2.99 10.37
C CYS A 108 0.81 3.23 11.24
N PHE A 109 1.62 2.19 11.46
CA PHE A 109 2.85 2.35 12.25
C PHE A 109 4.06 2.85 11.43
N ILE A 110 3.92 3.00 10.10
CA ILE A 110 5.01 3.57 9.27
C ILE A 110 4.87 5.07 9.01
N GLN A 111 3.68 5.64 9.20
CA GLN A 111 3.46 7.09 9.10
C GLN A 111 3.88 7.77 10.41
N LEU A 112 4.93 8.59 10.38
CA LEU A 112 5.52 9.18 11.59
C LEU A 112 5.10 10.62 11.84
N PHE A 113 4.64 11.31 10.79
CA PHE A 113 4.29 12.71 10.80
C PHE A 113 2.91 12.94 10.19
N PRO A 114 2.17 13.98 10.61
CA PRO A 114 1.03 14.44 9.84
C PRO A 114 1.48 14.79 8.42
N VAL A 115 0.68 14.43 7.41
CA VAL A 115 1.02 14.64 6.01
C VAL A 115 -0.02 15.58 5.39
N GLU A 116 0.43 16.68 4.80
CA GLU A 116 -0.45 17.51 3.96
C GLU A 116 -0.64 16.80 2.62
N VAL A 117 -1.90 16.62 2.21
CA VAL A 117 -2.28 15.93 0.99
C VAL A 117 -3.11 16.87 0.13
N GLY A 118 -2.78 16.95 -1.15
CA GLY A 118 -3.58 17.65 -2.16
C GLY A 118 -4.43 16.66 -2.96
N LEU A 119 -5.68 17.02 -3.18
CA LEU A 119 -6.55 16.43 -4.20
C LEU A 119 -6.54 17.33 -5.42
N TYR A 120 -6.22 16.78 -6.59
CA TYR A 120 -6.07 17.50 -7.84
C TYR A 120 -7.00 16.92 -8.91
N LYS A 121 -7.56 17.80 -9.75
CA LYS A 121 -8.22 17.42 -11.00
C LYS A 121 -7.16 16.99 -12.00
N VAL A 122 -7.38 15.87 -12.68
CA VAL A 122 -6.54 15.44 -13.81
C VAL A 122 -6.99 16.18 -15.07
N GLU A 123 -6.05 16.75 -15.82
CA GLU A 123 -6.32 17.45 -17.07
C GLU A 123 -5.65 16.79 -18.28
N GLY A 124 -6.20 17.06 -19.47
CA GLY A 124 -5.65 16.63 -20.74
C GLY A 124 -6.59 15.76 -21.58
N LYS A 125 -6.14 15.46 -22.81
CA LYS A 125 -6.91 14.68 -23.78
C LYS A 125 -6.81 13.18 -23.57
N GLU A 126 -5.71 12.72 -22.98
CA GLU A 126 -5.46 11.30 -22.77
C GLU A 126 -6.32 10.74 -21.64
N ASN A 127 -6.80 9.52 -21.84
CA ASN A 127 -7.51 8.77 -20.82
C ASN A 127 -6.58 7.75 -20.17
N TRP A 128 -6.86 7.35 -18.93
CA TRP A 128 -6.23 6.18 -18.32
C TRP A 128 -7.22 5.04 -18.14
N GLU A 129 -6.66 3.85 -18.00
CA GLU A 129 -7.36 2.64 -17.57
C GLU A 129 -6.62 2.08 -16.35
N GLU A 130 -7.39 1.53 -15.42
CA GLU A 130 -6.81 0.79 -14.30
C GLU A 130 -6.02 -0.43 -14.81
N GLY A 131 -4.91 -0.72 -14.16
CA GLY A 131 -4.15 -1.94 -14.40
C GLY A 131 -4.95 -3.21 -14.14
N MET A 132 -4.58 -4.35 -14.75
CA MET A 132 -5.31 -5.61 -14.55
C MET A 132 -4.87 -6.38 -13.29
N GLY A 133 -3.75 -6.01 -12.67
CA GLY A 133 -3.26 -6.68 -11.47
C GLY A 133 -2.06 -5.98 -10.82
N ILE A 134 -1.76 -6.42 -9.60
CA ILE A 134 -0.75 -5.83 -8.72
C ILE A 134 0.67 -6.13 -9.24
N CYS A 135 1.49 -5.08 -9.41
CA CYS A 135 2.86 -5.13 -9.89
C CYS A 135 3.01 -5.77 -11.29
N GLU A 136 2.09 -5.50 -12.21
CA GLU A 136 2.15 -6.03 -13.57
C GLU A 136 2.87 -5.08 -14.53
N LEU A 137 3.48 -5.61 -15.59
CA LEU A 137 3.90 -4.83 -16.74
C LEU A 137 2.71 -4.80 -17.71
N SER A 138 2.05 -3.65 -17.87
CA SER A 138 0.93 -3.52 -18.80
C SER A 138 1.11 -2.31 -19.71
N ALA A 139 1.12 -2.56 -21.02
CA ALA A 139 1.11 -1.51 -22.03
C ALA A 139 -0.15 -0.64 -21.94
N LYS A 140 -1.28 -1.20 -21.45
CA LYS A 140 -2.57 -0.51 -21.34
C LYS A 140 -2.86 0.08 -19.95
N GLY A 141 -2.27 -0.47 -18.89
CA GLY A 141 -2.44 0.06 -17.54
C GLY A 141 -1.75 1.41 -17.32
N CYS A 142 -2.28 2.21 -16.39
CA CYS A 142 -1.60 3.39 -15.88
C CYS A 142 -0.36 3.01 -15.05
N SER A 143 0.71 3.78 -15.24
CA SER A 143 1.97 3.68 -14.51
C SER A 143 2.53 5.08 -14.29
N TRP A 144 3.45 5.24 -13.32
CA TRP A 144 4.05 6.54 -13.07
C TRP A 144 4.79 7.08 -14.29
N GLY A 145 5.56 6.27 -15.01
CA GLY A 145 6.33 6.68 -16.18
C GLY A 145 5.47 7.37 -17.25
N LYS A 146 4.21 6.97 -17.38
CA LYS A 146 3.22 7.56 -18.30
C LYS A 146 2.47 8.75 -17.72
N TRP A 147 2.30 8.80 -16.40
CA TRP A 147 1.45 9.77 -15.70
C TRP A 147 2.21 10.80 -14.86
N LYS A 148 3.55 10.82 -14.92
CA LYS A 148 4.37 11.79 -14.19
C LYS A 148 4.22 13.22 -14.73
N ASP A 149 4.14 13.39 -16.06
CA ASP A 149 4.17 14.70 -16.75
C ASP A 149 2.78 15.25 -17.09
N LYS A 150 1.72 14.72 -16.48
CA LYS A 150 0.34 15.20 -16.72
C LYS A 150 0.05 16.48 -15.95
N THR A 151 -0.91 17.25 -16.47
CA THR A 151 -1.34 18.49 -15.84
C THR A 151 -2.36 18.21 -14.75
N TYR A 152 -2.17 18.84 -13.60
CA TYR A 152 -2.99 18.69 -12.41
C TYR A 152 -3.38 20.06 -11.87
N THR A 153 -4.67 20.25 -11.58
CA THR A 153 -5.18 21.48 -10.97
C THR A 153 -5.64 21.20 -9.55
N LEU A 154 -5.10 21.91 -8.57
CA LEU A 154 -5.42 21.69 -7.16
C LEU A 154 -6.90 21.98 -6.90
N ILE A 155 -7.59 21.02 -6.28
CA ILE A 155 -8.98 21.16 -5.82
C ILE A 155 -8.99 21.56 -4.35
N LYS A 156 -8.35 20.76 -3.50
CA LYS A 156 -8.40 20.92 -2.03
C LYS A 156 -7.15 20.34 -1.38
N LYS A 157 -6.71 20.95 -0.28
CA LYS A 157 -5.69 20.40 0.62
C LYS A 157 -6.32 19.90 1.91
N GLN A 158 -5.75 18.84 2.48
CA GLN A 158 -6.08 18.32 3.80
C GLN A 158 -4.82 17.90 4.56
N THR A 159 -4.78 18.14 5.86
CA THR A 159 -3.75 17.56 6.73
C THR A 159 -4.26 16.25 7.29
N VAL A 160 -3.58 15.16 6.98
CA VAL A 160 -3.92 13.82 7.44
C VAL A 160 -3.14 13.51 8.72
N SER A 161 -3.85 13.14 9.78
CA SER A 161 -3.26 12.78 11.08
C SER A 161 -2.36 11.56 10.97
N LYS A 162 -1.31 11.52 11.80
CA LYS A 162 -0.38 10.38 11.88
C LYS A 162 -0.86 9.21 12.72
N ASP A 163 -1.70 9.45 13.73
CA ASP A 163 -1.94 8.46 14.79
C ASP A 163 -3.31 7.80 14.68
N GLU A 164 -4.26 8.40 13.97
CA GLU A 164 -5.65 7.95 13.95
C GLU A 164 -6.11 7.57 12.55
N GLY A 165 -6.84 6.47 12.46
CA GLY A 165 -7.57 6.01 11.30
C GLY A 165 -8.92 6.71 11.19
N GLY A 166 -9.36 7.00 9.97
CA GLY A 166 -10.61 7.71 9.76
C GLY A 166 -10.83 8.15 8.33
N TRP A 167 -12.03 8.67 8.07
CA TRP A 167 -12.37 9.26 6.79
C TRP A 167 -11.75 10.64 6.66
N VAL A 168 -10.92 10.81 5.63
CA VAL A 168 -10.43 12.11 5.18
C VAL A 168 -11.39 12.62 4.12
N GLU A 169 -11.98 13.79 4.34
CA GLU A 169 -12.98 14.38 3.44
C GLU A 169 -12.39 15.55 2.65
N PHE A 170 -12.57 15.51 1.34
CA PHE A 170 -12.23 16.60 0.42
C PHE A 170 -13.52 17.13 -0.20
N GLU A 171 -13.90 18.35 0.16
CA GLU A 171 -14.94 19.06 -0.57
C GLU A 171 -14.45 19.34 -1.98
N ILE A 172 -15.26 18.99 -2.98
CA ILE A 172 -14.96 19.24 -4.39
C ILE A 172 -16.02 20.17 -4.99
N PRO A 173 -15.65 21.01 -5.98
CA PRO A 173 -16.57 21.92 -6.61
C PRO A 173 -17.78 21.18 -7.21
N SER A 174 -18.99 21.63 -6.90
CA SER A 174 -20.24 21.01 -7.37
C SER A 174 -20.39 21.07 -8.88
N ASP A 175 -19.91 22.15 -9.50
CA ASP A 175 -19.85 22.37 -10.95
C ASP A 175 -18.93 21.36 -11.65
N LEU A 176 -17.82 20.94 -11.02
CA LEU A 176 -16.98 19.86 -11.54
C LEU A 176 -17.73 18.54 -11.64
N VAL A 177 -18.53 18.19 -10.61
CA VAL A 177 -19.31 16.95 -10.61
C VAL A 177 -20.52 17.06 -11.54
N GLN A 178 -21.12 18.25 -11.65
CA GLN A 178 -22.16 18.53 -12.64
C GLN A 178 -21.63 18.31 -14.07
N ASP A 179 -20.43 18.82 -14.38
CA ASP A 179 -19.76 18.59 -15.67
C ASP A 179 -19.55 17.10 -15.95
N TRP A 180 -19.10 16.31 -14.97
CA TRP A 180 -18.95 14.85 -15.14
C TRP A 180 -20.28 14.11 -15.39
N LEU A 181 -21.40 14.66 -14.92
CA LEU A 181 -22.73 14.10 -15.18
C LEU A 181 -23.23 14.43 -16.59
N GLU A 182 -22.97 15.65 -17.05
CA GLU A 182 -23.41 16.15 -18.36
C GLU A 182 -22.48 15.65 -19.49
N HIS A 183 -21.20 15.49 -19.18
CA HIS A 183 -20.12 15.12 -20.09
C HIS A 183 -19.23 14.02 -19.48
N PRO A 184 -19.71 12.75 -19.35
CA PRO A 184 -18.93 11.68 -18.72
C PRO A 184 -17.53 11.46 -19.30
N GLU A 185 -17.32 11.75 -20.59
CA GLU A 185 -16.04 11.69 -21.27
C GLU A 185 -15.01 12.73 -20.81
N SER A 186 -15.46 13.82 -20.18
CA SER A 186 -14.62 14.86 -19.58
C SER A 186 -13.97 14.39 -18.27
N ASN A 187 -14.54 13.36 -17.62
CA ASN A 187 -14.07 12.83 -16.35
C ASN A 187 -12.76 12.04 -16.50
N LYS A 188 -11.63 12.75 -16.36
CA LYS A 188 -10.29 12.14 -16.28
C LYS A 188 -9.91 11.69 -14.87
N GLY A 189 -10.82 11.84 -13.91
CA GLY A 189 -10.59 11.54 -12.50
C GLY A 189 -9.77 12.61 -11.80
N MET A 190 -9.20 12.18 -10.68
CA MET A 190 -8.44 12.99 -9.74
C MET A 190 -7.11 12.30 -9.42
N CYS A 191 -6.15 13.09 -8.96
CA CYS A 191 -4.89 12.63 -8.41
C CYS A 191 -4.78 13.07 -6.95
N ILE A 192 -4.32 12.17 -6.09
CA ILE A 192 -4.05 12.45 -4.69
C ILE A 192 -2.54 12.36 -4.51
N GLU A 193 -1.94 13.41 -3.93
CA GLU A 193 -0.49 13.51 -3.77
C GLU A 193 -0.15 14.14 -2.42
N ALA A 194 0.89 13.63 -1.76
CA ALA A 194 1.44 14.29 -0.58
C ALA A 194 2.15 15.58 -1.01
N ILE A 195 1.82 16.69 -0.35
CA ILE A 195 2.49 17.96 -0.55
C ILE A 195 3.79 17.89 0.27
N PRO A 196 4.97 17.84 -0.37
CA PRO A 196 6.21 17.59 0.35
C PRO A 196 6.47 18.69 1.37
N GLN A 197 6.59 18.31 2.65
CA GLN A 197 7.02 19.25 3.69
C GLN A 197 8.53 19.16 3.89
N LYS A 198 9.04 17.96 4.16
CA LYS A 198 10.47 17.70 4.37
C LYS A 198 11.05 16.69 3.38
N ASN A 199 10.21 15.98 2.63
CA ASN A 199 10.57 14.89 1.72
C ASN A 199 11.41 13.81 2.44
N GLN A 200 10.90 13.37 3.59
CA GLN A 200 11.60 12.49 4.51
C GLN A 200 10.82 11.20 4.80
N TRP A 201 11.50 10.24 5.43
CA TRP A 201 10.89 8.97 5.80
C TRP A 201 9.79 9.17 6.84
N GLY A 202 8.72 8.40 6.73
CA GLY A 202 7.53 8.55 7.57
C GLY A 202 6.53 9.62 7.11
N GLU A 203 6.76 10.24 5.93
CA GLU A 203 5.76 11.04 5.20
C GLU A 203 4.92 10.20 4.21
N HIS A 204 5.06 8.88 4.25
CA HIS A 204 4.20 7.97 3.48
C HIS A 204 2.85 7.78 4.17
N LEU A 205 1.80 7.68 3.35
CA LEU A 205 0.44 7.51 3.80
C LEU A 205 -0.31 6.53 2.89
N TYR A 206 -1.10 5.66 3.51
CA TYR A 206 -2.03 4.78 2.84
C TYR A 206 -3.47 5.30 2.91
N PHE A 207 -4.25 4.99 1.87
CA PHE A 207 -5.71 4.97 1.92
C PHE A 207 -6.20 3.60 1.45
N TYR A 208 -7.41 3.22 1.83
CA TYR A 208 -8.04 2.03 1.25
C TYR A 208 -8.43 2.26 -0.20
N ALA A 209 -8.04 1.33 -1.07
CA ALA A 209 -8.49 1.27 -2.45
C ALA A 209 -9.87 0.62 -2.56
N SER A 210 -10.47 0.70 -3.73
CA SER A 210 -11.76 0.14 -4.08
C SER A 210 -11.86 -1.37 -3.81
N GLU A 211 -10.77 -2.11 -4.01
CA GLU A 211 -10.70 -3.56 -3.79
C GLU A 211 -10.52 -3.94 -2.31
N HIS A 212 -10.31 -2.99 -1.39
CA HIS A 212 -10.03 -3.30 0.01
C HIS A 212 -11.18 -4.07 0.67
N TYR A 213 -10.85 -5.18 1.35
CA TYR A 213 -11.83 -6.14 1.89
C TYR A 213 -12.77 -5.57 2.97
N SER A 214 -12.43 -4.43 3.58
CA SER A 214 -13.24 -3.79 4.62
C SER A 214 -14.51 -3.10 4.08
N GLY A 215 -14.61 -2.90 2.76
CA GLY A 215 -15.70 -2.10 2.16
C GLY A 215 -15.58 -0.60 2.41
N LYS A 216 -14.49 -0.14 3.02
CA LYS A 216 -14.19 1.28 3.28
C LYS A 216 -13.30 1.90 2.19
N GLY A 217 -13.44 1.44 0.93
CA GLY A 217 -12.74 2.03 -0.22
C GLY A 217 -13.21 3.47 -0.53
N PRO A 218 -12.68 4.11 -1.58
CA PRO A 218 -12.99 5.50 -1.91
C PRO A 218 -14.48 5.75 -2.09
N GLN A 219 -14.95 6.93 -1.70
CA GLN A 219 -16.36 7.32 -1.88
C GLN A 219 -16.47 8.70 -2.51
N LEU A 220 -17.40 8.85 -3.45
CA LEU A 220 -17.90 10.14 -3.89
C LEU A 220 -19.31 10.32 -3.34
N VAL A 221 -19.46 11.27 -2.41
CA VAL A 221 -20.74 11.64 -1.81
C VAL A 221 -21.24 12.91 -2.50
N VAL A 222 -22.44 12.83 -3.07
CA VAL A 222 -23.06 13.88 -3.86
C VAL A 222 -24.42 14.20 -3.30
N GLU A 223 -24.73 15.49 -3.13
CA GLU A 223 -26.06 15.95 -2.76
C GLU A 223 -26.63 16.81 -3.88
N GLY A 224 -27.86 16.52 -4.30
CA GLY A 224 -28.49 17.24 -5.40
C GLY A 224 -30.00 17.09 -5.43
N THR A 225 -30.64 17.79 -6.36
CA THR A 225 -32.10 17.72 -6.60
C THR A 225 -32.39 16.90 -7.86
N GLY A 226 -33.48 16.12 -7.86
CA GLY A 226 -33.93 15.36 -9.05
C GLY A 226 -34.48 13.95 -8.78
N GLU A 227 -34.89 13.29 -9.87
CA GLU A 227 -35.31 11.88 -9.87
C GLU A 227 -34.15 10.92 -10.15
N ARG A 228 -33.99 9.94 -9.26
CA ARG A 228 -33.09 8.81 -9.45
C ARG A 228 -33.61 7.92 -10.57
N LYS A 229 -32.81 7.71 -11.62
CA LYS A 229 -32.97 6.55 -12.50
C LYS A 229 -31.68 5.75 -12.51
N LEU A 230 -31.68 4.62 -11.82
CA LEU A 230 -30.69 3.56 -12.07
C LEU A 230 -30.98 3.01 -13.46
N VAL A 231 -30.16 3.35 -14.44
CA VAL A 231 -30.14 2.60 -15.69
C VAL A 231 -29.27 1.37 -15.43
N LYS A 232 -29.77 0.16 -15.71
CA LYS A 232 -28.91 -1.03 -15.68
C LYS A 232 -28.00 -0.96 -16.89
N THR A 233 -26.80 -0.40 -16.76
CA THR A 233 -25.75 -0.62 -17.74
C THR A 233 -25.22 -2.04 -17.62
N LYS A 234 -24.76 -2.59 -18.76
CA LYS A 234 -24.01 -3.84 -18.78
C LYS A 234 -22.73 -3.60 -17.99
N THR A 235 -22.54 -4.32 -16.89
CA THR A 235 -21.25 -4.41 -16.20
C THR A 235 -20.14 -4.55 -17.24
N ASN A 236 -19.18 -3.62 -17.23
CA ASN A 236 -18.05 -3.70 -18.13
C ASN A 236 -17.36 -5.06 -17.88
N PRO A 237 -17.30 -5.99 -18.85
CA PRO A 237 -16.76 -7.33 -18.63
C PRO A 237 -15.30 -7.33 -18.15
N GLN A 238 -14.57 -6.23 -18.42
CA GLN A 238 -13.20 -6.01 -17.95
C GLN A 238 -13.10 -5.79 -16.43
N ASN A 239 -14.17 -5.32 -15.77
CA ASN A 239 -14.21 -5.12 -14.30
C ASN A 239 -14.48 -6.42 -13.52
N LYS A 240 -14.60 -7.58 -14.19
CA LYS A 240 -14.53 -8.89 -13.52
C LYS A 240 -13.07 -9.21 -13.16
N LYS A 241 -12.45 -8.38 -12.33
CA LYS A 241 -11.25 -8.81 -11.61
C LYS A 241 -11.65 -9.94 -10.68
N LYS A 242 -10.85 -11.02 -10.71
CA LYS A 242 -11.03 -12.17 -9.81
C LYS A 242 -11.14 -11.62 -8.40
N GLU A 243 -12.16 -12.04 -7.64
CA GLU A 243 -12.18 -11.79 -6.19
C GLU A 243 -10.83 -12.20 -5.61
N HIS A 244 -10.02 -11.21 -5.26
CA HIS A 244 -8.79 -11.41 -4.52
C HIS A 244 -9.15 -11.44 -3.04
N GLY A 245 -8.53 -12.37 -2.31
CA GLY A 245 -8.17 -12.24 -0.88
C GLY A 245 -9.30 -12.04 0.14
N TYR A 246 -8.97 -12.39 1.39
CA TYR A 246 -9.77 -12.39 2.64
C TYR A 246 -11.20 -12.96 2.63
N LEU A 247 -12.07 -12.59 1.68
CA LEU A 247 -13.50 -12.92 1.64
C LEU A 247 -13.81 -14.40 1.30
N ALA A 248 -12.83 -15.15 0.80
CA ALA A 248 -12.99 -16.56 0.40
C ALA A 248 -12.57 -17.59 1.48
N ILE A 249 -12.42 -17.17 2.75
CA ILE A 249 -11.98 -18.07 3.83
C ILE A 249 -13.08 -19.07 4.17
N LYS A 250 -12.84 -20.36 3.88
CA LYS A 250 -13.72 -21.46 4.32
C LYS A 250 -13.44 -21.81 5.79
N GLU A 251 -14.46 -21.77 6.65
CA GLU A 251 -14.35 -22.01 8.10
C GLU A 251 -13.65 -23.33 8.47
N ASN A 252 -13.91 -24.42 7.73
CA ASN A 252 -13.26 -25.72 7.99
C ASN A 252 -11.75 -25.66 7.80
N ALA A 253 -11.28 -24.97 6.77
CA ALA A 253 -9.85 -24.83 6.48
C ALA A 253 -9.17 -23.92 7.51
N PHE A 254 -9.83 -22.82 7.87
CA PHE A 254 -9.39 -21.91 8.92
C PHE A 254 -9.26 -22.61 10.28
N ASN A 255 -10.28 -23.35 10.72
CA ASN A 255 -10.26 -24.10 11.97
C ASN A 255 -9.14 -25.15 12.01
N LYS A 256 -8.90 -25.83 10.88
CA LYS A 256 -7.80 -26.79 10.76
C LYS A 256 -6.43 -26.11 10.90
N TRP A 257 -6.25 -24.94 10.28
CA TRP A 257 -5.01 -24.16 10.40
C TRP A 257 -4.80 -23.67 11.84
N LEU A 258 -5.85 -23.11 12.46
CA LEU A 258 -5.78 -22.58 13.82
C LEU A 258 -5.39 -23.67 14.84
N ARG A 259 -5.93 -24.89 14.70
CA ARG A 259 -5.58 -26.05 15.55
C ARG A 259 -4.19 -26.61 15.31
N ALA A 260 -3.59 -26.39 14.13
CA ALA A 260 -2.31 -26.98 13.79
C ALA A 260 -1.15 -26.40 14.61
N SER A 261 -1.34 -25.23 15.23
CA SER A 261 -0.36 -24.59 16.11
C SER A 261 1.02 -24.48 15.43
N LYS A 262 1.05 -23.88 14.23
CA LYS A 262 2.28 -23.64 13.46
C LYS A 262 2.37 -22.18 13.00
N ARG A 263 3.59 -21.65 12.97
CA ARG A 263 3.95 -20.35 12.35
C ARG A 263 3.04 -19.19 12.78
N LEU A 264 2.22 -18.67 11.86
CA LEU A 264 1.33 -17.53 12.12
C LEU A 264 0.15 -17.91 13.03
N ALA A 265 -0.31 -19.17 13.05
CA ALA A 265 -1.31 -19.61 14.02
C ALA A 265 -0.80 -19.51 15.46
N ASN A 266 0.50 -19.73 15.70
CA ASN A 266 1.06 -19.56 17.05
C ASN A 266 1.09 -18.10 17.47
N PHE A 267 1.28 -17.19 16.52
CA PHE A 267 1.23 -15.76 16.81
C PHE A 267 -0.17 -15.30 17.18
N THR A 268 -1.23 -15.86 16.57
CA THR A 268 -2.60 -15.49 16.94
C THR A 268 -2.90 -15.84 18.40
N PHE A 269 -2.36 -16.96 18.90
CA PHE A 269 -2.46 -17.28 20.33
C PHE A 269 -1.55 -16.40 21.21
N LEU A 270 -0.32 -16.16 20.78
CA LEU A 270 0.66 -15.32 21.51
C LEU A 270 0.13 -13.89 21.75
N ALA A 271 -0.52 -13.32 20.74
CA ALA A 271 -1.06 -11.97 20.76
C ALA A 271 -2.56 -11.92 21.12
N GLU A 272 -3.11 -13.02 21.66
CA GLU A 272 -4.51 -13.10 22.10
C GLU A 272 -5.50 -12.54 21.06
N MET A 273 -5.27 -12.87 19.80
CA MET A 273 -6.08 -12.34 18.69
C MET A 273 -7.48 -12.91 18.73
N ASP A 274 -8.46 -12.05 18.43
CA ASP A 274 -9.81 -12.52 18.18
C ASP A 274 -9.88 -13.32 16.87
N ARG A 275 -11.07 -13.87 16.60
CA ARG A 275 -11.27 -14.77 15.47
C ARG A 275 -11.13 -14.06 14.11
N ASP A 276 -11.52 -12.79 14.01
CA ASP A 276 -11.45 -12.03 12.77
C ASP A 276 -10.02 -11.55 12.50
N GLN A 277 -9.32 -11.10 13.54
CA GLN A 277 -7.86 -10.87 13.49
C GLN A 277 -7.12 -12.14 13.04
N ALA A 278 -7.46 -13.30 13.62
CA ALA A 278 -6.84 -14.58 13.25
C ALA A 278 -7.13 -15.00 11.80
N LYS A 279 -8.31 -14.68 11.25
CA LYS A 279 -8.63 -14.90 9.83
C LYS A 279 -7.69 -14.12 8.91
N LEU A 280 -7.28 -12.92 9.30
CA LEU A 280 -6.35 -12.11 8.52
C LEU A 280 -4.96 -12.74 8.49
N PHE A 281 -4.50 -13.25 9.64
CA PHE A 281 -3.25 -14.01 9.70
C PHE A 281 -3.31 -15.35 8.94
N TYR A 282 -4.47 -16.00 8.89
CA TYR A 282 -4.69 -17.15 8.00
C TYR A 282 -4.58 -16.74 6.52
N TYR A 283 -5.19 -15.61 6.12
CA TYR A 283 -5.04 -15.08 4.77
C TYR A 283 -3.56 -14.89 4.41
N TYR A 284 -2.78 -14.23 5.26
CA TYR A 284 -1.35 -14.04 5.03
C TYR A 284 -0.56 -15.36 4.96
N ASP A 285 -0.79 -16.30 5.88
CA ASP A 285 -0.01 -17.55 5.94
C ASP A 285 -0.33 -18.52 4.79
N VAL A 286 -1.57 -18.50 4.30
CA VAL A 286 -2.10 -19.52 3.39
C VAL A 286 -2.36 -18.95 2.00
N ILE A 287 -3.24 -17.95 1.90
CA ILE A 287 -3.72 -17.45 0.60
C ILE A 287 -2.67 -16.54 -0.03
N PHE A 288 -2.27 -15.48 0.67
CA PHE A 288 -1.26 -14.56 0.17
C PHE A 288 0.04 -15.30 -0.14
N ARG A 289 0.47 -16.13 0.83
CA ARG A 289 1.71 -16.88 0.70
C ARG A 289 1.75 -17.74 -0.57
N ARG A 290 0.64 -18.40 -0.91
CA ARG A 290 0.54 -19.19 -2.14
C ARG A 290 0.52 -18.28 -3.37
N ASP A 291 -0.43 -17.35 -3.40
CA ASP A 291 -0.79 -16.63 -4.63
C ASP A 291 0.20 -15.53 -5.01
N PHE A 292 0.74 -14.84 -4.01
CA PHE A 292 1.65 -13.71 -4.21
C PHE A 292 3.08 -14.13 -3.89
N LEU A 293 3.38 -14.56 -2.66
CA LEU A 293 4.76 -14.82 -2.24
C LEU A 293 5.42 -15.94 -3.05
N LEU A 294 4.78 -17.12 -3.15
CA LEU A 294 5.37 -18.26 -3.85
C LEU A 294 5.23 -18.12 -5.36
N ASN A 295 4.01 -17.93 -5.85
CA ASN A 295 3.73 -17.98 -7.29
C ASN A 295 4.23 -16.74 -8.06
N ARG A 296 4.18 -15.53 -7.47
CA ARG A 296 4.64 -14.32 -8.17
C ARG A 296 6.10 -13.95 -7.88
N TYR A 297 6.66 -14.41 -6.77
CA TYR A 297 8.02 -14.04 -6.36
C TYR A 297 8.99 -15.23 -6.25
N GLN A 298 8.83 -16.11 -5.24
CA GLN A 298 9.88 -17.08 -4.89
C GLN A 298 10.15 -18.13 -5.99
N ILE A 299 9.11 -18.60 -6.67
CA ILE A 299 9.25 -19.61 -7.74
C ILE A 299 9.92 -18.99 -8.98
N PRO A 300 9.42 -17.87 -9.55
CA PRO A 300 10.10 -17.20 -10.67
C PRO A 300 11.54 -16.78 -10.34
N LEU A 301 11.80 -16.27 -9.13
CA LEU A 301 13.15 -15.92 -8.71
C LEU A 301 14.08 -17.14 -8.66
N GLY A 302 13.61 -18.26 -8.10
CA GLY A 302 14.36 -19.51 -8.05
C GLY A 302 14.71 -20.06 -9.44
N GLN A 303 13.78 -19.97 -10.39
CA GLN A 303 14.03 -20.32 -11.80
C GLN A 303 15.06 -19.39 -12.44
N THR A 304 14.97 -18.09 -12.16
CA THR A 304 15.93 -17.10 -12.66
C THR A 304 17.34 -17.37 -12.13
N PHE A 305 17.48 -17.76 -10.86
CA PHE A 305 18.76 -18.17 -10.30
C PHE A 305 19.35 -19.41 -10.98
N ALA A 306 18.54 -20.41 -11.30
CA ALA A 306 19.00 -21.58 -12.05
C ALA A 306 19.49 -21.19 -13.47
N ASN A 307 18.79 -20.27 -14.13
CA ASN A 307 19.19 -19.75 -15.44
C ASN A 307 20.48 -18.92 -15.37
N ILE A 308 20.70 -18.18 -14.26
CA ILE A 308 21.94 -17.45 -14.02
C ILE A 308 23.11 -18.42 -13.88
N ASP A 309 22.94 -19.51 -13.12
CA ASP A 309 23.99 -20.54 -12.98
C ASP A 309 24.39 -21.12 -14.33
N GLU A 310 23.41 -21.40 -15.19
CA GLU A 310 23.64 -21.89 -16.56
C GLU A 310 24.42 -20.87 -17.41
N ALA A 311 24.00 -19.60 -17.41
CA ALA A 311 24.67 -18.53 -18.16
C ALA A 311 26.09 -18.28 -17.65
N VAL A 312 26.28 -18.28 -16.33
CA VAL A 312 27.58 -18.15 -15.67
C VAL A 312 28.50 -19.31 -16.01
N ALA A 313 28.01 -20.55 -16.06
CA ALA A 313 28.81 -21.72 -16.44
C ALA A 313 29.28 -21.63 -17.91
N LYS A 314 28.49 -20.99 -18.78
CA LYS A 314 28.82 -20.72 -20.18
C LYS A 314 29.63 -19.43 -20.40
N ASN A 315 29.94 -18.69 -19.33
CA ASN A 315 30.58 -17.38 -19.38
C ASN A 315 29.82 -16.36 -20.27
N ASP A 316 28.48 -16.48 -20.32
CA ASP A 316 27.61 -15.61 -21.10
C ASP A 316 27.22 -14.36 -20.28
N GLU A 317 28.03 -13.31 -20.40
CA GLU A 317 27.84 -12.07 -19.66
C GLU A 317 26.57 -11.31 -20.06
N ALA A 318 26.20 -11.32 -21.35
CA ALA A 318 25.05 -10.62 -21.86
C ALA A 318 23.75 -11.21 -21.30
N ARG A 319 23.59 -12.54 -21.37
CA ARG A 319 22.44 -13.23 -20.78
C ARG A 319 22.42 -13.08 -19.26
N THR A 320 23.57 -13.17 -18.60
CA THR A 320 23.69 -12.97 -17.15
C THR A 320 23.19 -11.58 -16.73
N ARG A 321 23.58 -10.53 -17.46
CA ARG A 321 23.14 -9.15 -17.20
C ARG A 321 21.63 -8.98 -17.35
N THR A 322 21.04 -9.62 -18.36
CA THR A 322 19.57 -9.62 -18.55
C THR A 322 18.87 -10.32 -17.39
N LEU A 323 19.33 -11.52 -17.01
CA LEU A 323 18.74 -12.27 -15.91
C LEU A 323 18.89 -11.55 -14.56
N MET A 324 19.99 -10.82 -14.34
CA MET A 324 20.15 -9.98 -13.16
C MET A 324 19.10 -8.85 -13.11
N LYS A 325 18.75 -8.24 -14.24
CA LYS A 325 17.63 -7.27 -14.29
C LYS A 325 16.30 -7.93 -13.92
N ASP A 326 16.09 -9.18 -14.31
CA ASP A 326 14.89 -9.93 -13.91
C ASP A 326 14.88 -10.26 -12.41
N VAL A 327 16.02 -10.60 -11.82
CA VAL A 327 16.17 -10.71 -10.36
C VAL A 327 15.73 -9.42 -9.67
N ARG A 328 16.13 -8.25 -10.20
CA ARG A 328 15.73 -6.95 -9.63
C ARG A 328 14.21 -6.77 -9.65
N LYS A 329 13.56 -7.07 -10.78
CA LYS A 329 12.09 -6.98 -10.90
C LYS A 329 11.38 -7.83 -9.85
N TYR A 330 11.81 -9.07 -9.64
CA TYR A 330 11.20 -9.93 -8.63
C TYR A 330 11.43 -9.42 -7.20
N LEU A 331 12.60 -8.85 -6.91
CA LEU A 331 12.86 -8.22 -5.61
C LEU A 331 11.93 -7.01 -5.37
N LEU A 332 11.67 -6.19 -6.39
CA LEU A 332 10.73 -5.06 -6.33
C LEU A 332 9.29 -5.54 -6.13
N VAL A 333 8.86 -6.60 -6.82
CA VAL A 333 7.55 -7.22 -6.59
C VAL A 333 7.40 -7.68 -5.13
N TRP A 334 8.42 -8.34 -4.58
CA TRP A 334 8.40 -8.73 -3.17
C TRP A 334 8.37 -7.55 -2.21
N GLU A 335 9.17 -6.51 -2.48
CA GLU A 335 9.18 -5.28 -1.69
C GLU A 335 7.77 -4.72 -1.56
N TYR A 336 7.13 -4.42 -2.70
CA TYR A 336 5.80 -3.83 -2.73
C TYR A 336 4.77 -4.67 -1.98
N LEU A 337 4.72 -5.98 -2.27
CA LEU A 337 3.78 -6.90 -1.63
C LEU A 337 3.96 -6.97 -0.11
N ARG A 338 5.20 -6.89 0.38
CA ARG A 338 5.54 -6.89 1.81
C ARG A 338 5.10 -5.59 2.48
N GLU A 339 5.27 -4.47 1.80
CA GLU A 339 4.96 -3.13 2.30
C GLU A 339 3.45 -2.89 2.42
N THR A 340 2.65 -3.42 1.48
CA THR A 340 1.24 -3.05 1.34
C THR A 340 0.25 -4.11 1.83
N ASP A 341 0.58 -5.40 1.80
CA ASP A 341 -0.42 -6.48 2.05
C ASP A 341 0.16 -7.69 2.82
N TRP A 342 1.22 -7.47 3.61
CA TRP A 342 1.78 -8.52 4.48
C TRP A 342 1.55 -8.22 5.97
N TYR A 343 1.74 -9.22 6.84
CA TYR A 343 1.52 -9.06 8.29
C TYR A 343 2.55 -8.15 8.98
N THR A 344 3.50 -7.57 8.24
CA THR A 344 4.43 -6.55 8.74
C THR A 344 4.20 -5.20 8.07
N SER A 345 3.15 -5.06 7.27
CA SER A 345 2.77 -3.80 6.65
C SER A 345 2.22 -2.82 7.70
N GLY A 346 2.50 -1.53 7.50
CA GLY A 346 2.05 -0.47 8.40
C GLY A 346 0.56 -0.47 8.75
N PRO A 347 -0.35 -0.66 7.78
CA PRO A 347 -1.80 -0.67 7.98
C PRO A 347 -2.33 -1.76 8.91
N LEU A 348 -1.51 -2.77 9.26
CA LEU A 348 -1.91 -3.77 10.25
C LEU A 348 -2.24 -3.14 11.61
N ALA A 349 -1.74 -1.93 11.89
CA ALA A 349 -2.13 -1.13 13.06
C ALA A 349 -3.62 -0.78 13.12
N GLU A 350 -4.37 -0.87 12.02
CA GLU A 350 -5.84 -0.74 12.06
C GLU A 350 -6.50 -1.92 12.76
N ILE A 351 -5.88 -3.10 12.66
CA ILE A 351 -6.45 -4.36 13.11
C ILE A 351 -5.93 -4.74 14.49
N LEU A 352 -4.65 -4.47 14.77
CA LEU A 352 -3.99 -4.86 16.01
C LEU A 352 -3.87 -3.70 16.98
N SER A 353 -4.10 -3.98 18.27
CA SER A 353 -3.85 -3.01 19.32
C SER A 353 -2.34 -2.75 19.51
N PRO A 354 -1.94 -1.61 20.12
CA PRO A 354 -0.54 -1.35 20.48
C PRO A 354 0.14 -2.50 21.24
N TRP A 355 -0.56 -3.14 22.17
CA TRP A 355 -0.05 -4.32 22.87
C TRP A 355 0.17 -5.51 21.92
N GLN A 356 -0.79 -5.80 21.05
CA GLN A 356 -0.70 -6.90 20.08
C GLN A 356 0.44 -6.68 19.07
N LEU A 357 0.66 -5.44 18.64
CA LEU A 357 1.82 -5.07 17.82
C LEU A 357 3.14 -5.32 18.57
N SER A 358 3.18 -5.01 19.87
CA SER A 358 4.36 -5.29 20.71
C SER A 358 4.59 -6.79 20.89
N ALA A 359 3.53 -7.59 21.02
CA ALA A 359 3.61 -9.05 21.02
C ALA A 359 4.14 -9.59 19.68
N LEU A 360 3.62 -9.07 18.57
CA LEU A 360 4.03 -9.47 17.22
C LEU A 360 5.51 -9.20 16.97
N PHE A 361 5.98 -7.98 17.20
CA PHE A 361 7.36 -7.60 16.89
C PHE A 361 8.33 -7.97 18.01
N GLY A 362 8.05 -7.56 19.25
CA GLY A 362 8.97 -7.69 20.38
C GLY A 362 9.21 -9.13 20.82
N LYS A 363 8.12 -9.89 21.05
CA LYS A 363 8.22 -11.32 21.40
C LYS A 363 8.25 -12.21 20.17
N GLY A 364 7.45 -11.84 19.17
CA GLY A 364 7.10 -12.76 18.10
C GLY A 364 8.15 -12.88 16.99
N VAL A 365 8.41 -11.80 16.28
CA VAL A 365 9.35 -11.76 15.15
C VAL A 365 10.77 -11.66 15.68
N PHE A 366 11.10 -10.60 16.42
CA PHE A 366 12.48 -10.33 16.84
C PHE A 366 12.87 -11.13 18.08
N GLY A 367 11.97 -11.29 19.06
CA GLY A 367 12.23 -12.12 20.23
C GLY A 367 12.56 -13.57 19.88
N ARG A 368 11.82 -14.17 18.93
CA ARG A 368 12.15 -15.53 18.44
C ARG A 368 13.48 -15.61 17.68
N MET A 369 13.89 -14.54 17.00
CA MET A 369 15.21 -14.46 16.39
C MET A 369 16.32 -14.42 17.44
N GLU A 370 16.13 -13.67 18.52
CA GLU A 370 17.07 -13.60 19.65
C GLU A 370 17.17 -14.94 20.39
N GLU A 371 16.03 -15.61 20.65
CA GLU A 371 15.98 -16.94 21.24
C GLU A 371 16.74 -17.97 20.39
N SER A 372 16.46 -18.03 19.09
CA SER A 372 17.15 -18.95 18.17
C SER A 372 18.64 -18.66 18.06
N ALA A 373 19.05 -17.38 18.06
CA ALA A 373 20.46 -17.01 18.05
C ALA A 373 21.18 -17.46 19.33
N LEU A 374 20.52 -17.35 20.48
CA LEU A 374 21.06 -17.82 21.76
C LEU A 374 21.23 -19.35 21.76
N GLU A 375 20.24 -20.10 21.29
CA GLU A 375 20.29 -21.57 21.16
C GLU A 375 21.44 -22.03 20.25
N GLU A 376 21.70 -21.27 19.18
CA GLU A 376 22.78 -21.57 18.22
C GLU A 376 24.13 -20.96 18.61
N ASN A 377 24.24 -20.30 19.77
CA ASN A 377 25.41 -19.55 20.23
C ASN A 377 25.93 -18.53 19.18
N LYS A 378 24.99 -17.85 18.50
CA LYS A 378 25.26 -16.82 17.50
C LYS A 378 25.03 -15.44 18.10
N LYS A 379 25.91 -14.50 17.75
CA LYS A 379 25.71 -13.08 18.03
C LYS A 379 24.94 -12.45 16.88
N ILE A 380 23.77 -11.90 17.19
CA ILE A 380 22.98 -11.04 16.29
C ILE A 380 22.91 -9.63 16.86
N TRP A 381 22.42 -8.67 16.07
CA TRP A 381 22.33 -7.25 16.46
C TRP A 381 23.66 -6.68 16.97
N VAL A 382 24.75 -7.03 16.29
CA VAL A 382 26.10 -6.66 16.72
C VAL A 382 26.35 -5.19 16.40
N SER A 383 26.48 -4.40 17.45
CA SER A 383 26.85 -3.00 17.38
C SER A 383 28.35 -2.82 17.64
N TYR A 384 28.98 -1.94 16.87
CA TYR A 384 30.40 -1.60 17.01
C TYR A 384 30.58 -0.24 17.69
N ASP A 385 31.71 -0.03 18.36
CA ASP A 385 32.16 1.32 18.66
C ASP A 385 32.82 1.94 17.41
N LYS A 386 33.29 3.20 17.50
CA LYS A 386 33.90 3.89 16.35
C LYS A 386 35.08 3.09 15.75
N LYS A 387 35.91 2.48 16.59
CA LYS A 387 37.07 1.70 16.13
C LYS A 387 36.62 0.40 15.45
N GLY A 388 35.72 -0.35 16.08
CA GLY A 388 35.18 -1.59 15.55
C GLY A 388 34.38 -1.37 14.26
N MET A 389 33.73 -0.22 14.09
CA MET A 389 33.03 0.14 12.87
C MET A 389 34.01 0.31 11.70
N LEU A 390 35.13 1.00 11.91
CA LEU A 390 36.20 1.13 10.90
C LEU A 390 36.78 -0.24 10.53
N GLU A 391 37.05 -1.10 11.53
CA GLU A 391 37.52 -2.47 11.31
C GLU A 391 36.50 -3.32 10.53
N ASN A 392 35.21 -3.18 10.84
CA ASN A 392 34.13 -3.85 10.13
C ASN A 392 34.00 -3.36 8.69
N MET A 393 34.10 -2.05 8.46
CA MET A 393 34.12 -1.46 7.12
C MET A 393 35.29 -2.01 6.30
N ASP A 394 36.51 -2.05 6.85
CA ASP A 394 37.67 -2.63 6.17
C ASP A 394 37.47 -4.10 5.82
N LYS A 395 36.83 -4.86 6.71
CA LYS A 395 36.43 -6.24 6.46
C LYS A 395 35.39 -6.32 5.33
N THR A 396 34.33 -5.52 5.34
CA THR A 396 33.30 -5.47 4.30
C THR A 396 33.91 -5.10 2.94
N MET A 397 34.80 -4.11 2.90
CA MET A 397 35.52 -3.68 1.70
C MET A 397 36.35 -4.82 1.10
N ARG A 398 37.16 -5.49 1.92
CA ARG A 398 37.98 -6.63 1.51
C ARG A 398 37.12 -7.78 0.99
N GLN A 399 36.08 -8.17 1.72
CA GLN A 399 35.18 -9.24 1.31
C GLN A 399 34.44 -8.90 0.00
N THR A 400 34.01 -7.65 -0.16
CA THR A 400 33.34 -7.20 -1.39
C THR A 400 34.30 -7.22 -2.57
N LYS A 401 35.52 -6.70 -2.40
CA LYS A 401 36.58 -6.75 -3.41
C LYS A 401 36.87 -8.20 -3.86
N GLU A 402 37.01 -9.12 -2.92
CA GLU A 402 37.28 -10.53 -3.19
C GLU A 402 36.12 -11.21 -3.94
N LYS A 403 34.89 -11.01 -3.46
CA LYS A 403 33.69 -11.63 -4.06
C LYS A 403 33.41 -11.12 -5.48
N LEU A 404 33.53 -9.80 -5.68
CA LEU A 404 33.25 -9.16 -6.96
C LEU A 404 34.44 -9.14 -7.91
N ARG A 405 35.65 -9.43 -7.40
CA ARG A 405 36.92 -9.27 -8.13
C ARG A 405 37.08 -7.84 -8.65
N LEU A 406 36.82 -6.85 -7.79
CA LEU A 406 36.89 -5.44 -8.17
C LEU A 406 38.33 -5.03 -8.54
N PRO A 407 38.53 -4.29 -9.63
CA PRO A 407 39.82 -3.66 -9.95
C PRO A 407 40.23 -2.67 -8.85
N PRO A 408 41.53 -2.48 -8.56
CA PRO A 408 42.00 -1.56 -7.51
C PRO A 408 41.41 -0.15 -7.60
N GLN A 409 41.37 0.44 -8.79
CA GLN A 409 40.81 1.77 -9.04
C GLN A 409 39.31 1.92 -8.67
N VAL A 410 38.54 0.83 -8.70
CA VAL A 410 37.12 0.82 -8.33
C VAL A 410 36.96 0.74 -6.80
N VAL A 411 37.93 0.14 -6.09
CA VAL A 411 37.89 -0.06 -4.64
C VAL A 411 37.98 1.25 -3.88
N ASP A 412 38.82 2.18 -4.33
CA ASP A 412 39.02 3.46 -3.65
C ASP A 412 37.79 4.36 -3.75
N ILE A 413 37.16 4.42 -4.94
CA ILE A 413 35.88 5.11 -5.17
C ILE A 413 34.77 4.43 -4.37
N PHE A 414 34.77 3.11 -4.33
CA PHE A 414 33.76 2.33 -3.63
C PHE A 414 33.79 2.54 -2.11
N ARG A 415 34.96 2.77 -1.52
CA ARG A 415 35.08 3.07 -0.09
C ARG A 415 34.34 4.36 0.29
N GLN A 416 34.50 5.41 -0.50
CA GLN A 416 33.82 6.69 -0.27
C GLN A 416 32.29 6.54 -0.38
N TYR A 417 31.82 5.60 -1.20
CA TYR A 417 30.41 5.31 -1.36
C TYR A 417 29.83 4.45 -0.23
N LEU A 418 30.58 3.47 0.28
CA LEU A 418 30.11 2.59 1.35
C LEU A 418 30.15 3.22 2.73
N GLU A 419 31.08 4.13 3.01
CA GLU A 419 31.21 4.71 4.35
C GLU A 419 29.91 5.37 4.85
N PRO A 420 29.22 6.24 4.08
CA PRO A 420 27.93 6.77 4.50
C PRO A 420 26.87 5.68 4.74
N ILE A 421 26.88 4.63 3.93
CA ILE A 421 25.93 3.52 4.00
C ILE A 421 26.14 2.68 5.27
N GLU A 422 27.39 2.31 5.57
CA GLU A 422 27.75 1.53 6.77
C GLU A 422 27.51 2.33 8.05
N ASN A 423 27.78 3.65 8.02
CA ASN A 423 27.43 4.56 9.12
C ASN A 423 25.93 4.57 9.40
N MET A 424 25.11 4.63 8.34
CA MET A 424 23.65 4.61 8.47
C MET A 424 23.14 3.24 8.91
N GLU A 425 23.68 2.13 8.42
CA GLU A 425 23.37 0.79 8.92
C GLU A 425 23.63 0.71 10.43
N HIS A 426 24.82 1.11 10.87
CA HIS A 426 25.23 0.99 12.26
C HIS A 426 24.38 1.87 13.21
N LYS A 427 24.14 3.13 12.83
CA LYS A 427 23.29 4.05 13.59
C LYS A 427 21.89 3.45 13.78
N ASN A 428 21.25 3.03 12.70
CA ASN A 428 19.87 2.54 12.78
C ASN A 428 19.78 1.17 13.46
N LEU A 429 20.82 0.34 13.41
CA LEU A 429 20.88 -0.87 14.23
C LEU A 429 20.90 -0.54 15.73
N MET A 430 21.63 0.50 16.14
CA MET A 430 21.67 0.94 17.54
C MET A 430 20.31 1.46 17.99
N ASP A 431 19.70 2.32 17.20
CA ASP A 431 18.39 2.89 17.50
C ASP A 431 17.31 1.79 17.54
N PHE A 432 17.31 0.86 16.58
CA PHE A 432 16.44 -0.31 16.58
C PHE A 432 16.55 -1.15 17.86
N LYS A 433 17.77 -1.42 18.33
CA LYS A 433 17.97 -2.23 19.55
C LYS A 433 17.37 -1.55 20.78
N ASN A 434 17.56 -0.23 20.89
CA ASN A 434 17.01 0.53 22.00
C ASN A 434 15.48 0.48 21.96
N ASP A 435 14.89 0.71 20.79
CA ASP A 435 13.43 0.68 20.66
C ASP A 435 12.85 -0.73 20.84
N LEU A 436 13.56 -1.78 20.39
CA LEU A 436 13.15 -3.17 20.58
C LEU A 436 13.04 -3.52 22.06
N VAL A 437 13.98 -3.05 22.90
CA VAL A 437 13.91 -3.23 24.35
C VAL A 437 12.65 -2.58 24.92
N GLU A 438 12.29 -1.37 24.48
CA GLU A 438 11.07 -0.70 24.94
C GLU A 438 9.80 -1.43 24.47
N VAL A 439 9.78 -1.95 23.23
CA VAL A 439 8.67 -2.77 22.72
C VAL A 439 8.54 -4.08 23.52
N GLN A 440 9.65 -4.74 23.86
CA GLN A 440 9.65 -5.94 24.69
C GLN A 440 9.17 -5.66 26.11
N ARG A 441 9.56 -4.53 26.70
CA ARG A 441 9.03 -4.08 28.01
C ARG A 441 7.53 -3.80 27.94
N ALA A 442 7.06 -3.13 26.89
CA ALA A 442 5.64 -2.86 26.71
C ALA A 442 4.82 -4.15 26.57
N TYR A 443 5.34 -5.14 25.84
CA TYR A 443 4.74 -6.48 25.78
C TYR A 443 4.66 -7.14 27.17
N ALA A 444 5.78 -7.19 27.90
CA ALA A 444 5.86 -7.81 29.23
C ALA A 444 4.96 -7.11 30.26
N GLY A 445 4.86 -5.78 30.20
CA GLY A 445 4.00 -4.96 31.05
C GLY A 445 2.53 -4.91 30.61
N ARG A 446 2.17 -5.57 29.50
CA ARG A 446 0.83 -5.52 28.88
C ARG A 446 0.31 -4.10 28.60
N LEU A 447 1.20 -3.20 28.20
CA LEU A 447 0.86 -1.80 27.91
C LEU A 447 0.12 -1.69 26.57
N ASN A 448 -0.98 -0.93 26.56
CA ASN A 448 -1.85 -0.77 25.39
C ASN A 448 -2.24 0.69 25.16
N ASP A 449 -1.24 1.55 24.99
CA ASP A 449 -1.40 2.99 24.90
C ASP A 449 -0.65 3.59 23.69
N ILE A 450 -0.79 4.92 23.52
CA ILE A 450 -0.14 5.66 22.43
C ILE A 450 1.39 5.64 22.54
N THR A 451 1.95 5.55 23.74
CA THR A 451 3.40 5.43 23.96
C THR A 451 3.91 4.11 23.38
N THR A 452 3.22 3.01 23.68
CA THR A 452 3.50 1.69 23.13
C THR A 452 3.41 1.70 21.61
N PHE A 453 2.38 2.34 21.05
CA PHE A 453 2.27 2.49 19.60
C PHE A 453 3.46 3.23 19.01
N ASN A 454 3.85 4.36 19.59
CA ASN A 454 5.01 5.15 19.14
C ASN A 454 6.33 4.36 19.24
N ASN A 455 6.52 3.53 20.26
CA ASN A 455 7.70 2.68 20.36
C ASN A 455 7.76 1.67 19.20
N VAL A 456 6.63 1.08 18.83
CA VAL A 456 6.55 0.20 17.65
C VAL A 456 6.87 0.96 16.37
N LYS A 457 6.37 2.20 16.22
CA LYS A 457 6.64 3.06 15.05
C LYS A 457 8.14 3.33 14.88
N GLN A 458 8.83 3.72 15.95
CA GLN A 458 10.28 4.00 15.92
C GLN A 458 11.09 2.73 15.67
N MET A 459 10.79 1.65 16.40
CA MET A 459 11.44 0.36 16.23
C MET A 459 11.32 -0.14 14.79
N HIS A 460 10.13 -0.07 14.20
CA HIS A 460 9.93 -0.49 12.82
C HIS A 460 10.69 0.39 11.83
N LEU A 461 10.64 1.73 11.98
CA LEU A 461 11.43 2.64 11.16
C LEU A 461 12.91 2.27 11.19
N HIS A 462 13.52 2.26 12.38
CA HIS A 462 14.96 2.00 12.50
C HIS A 462 15.33 0.60 11.99
N HIS A 463 14.46 -0.39 12.15
CA HIS A 463 14.66 -1.71 11.55
C HIS A 463 14.66 -1.67 10.01
N GLU A 464 13.68 -1.01 9.38
CA GLU A 464 13.61 -0.89 7.92
C GLU A 464 14.81 -0.10 7.36
N VAL A 465 15.20 0.99 8.04
CA VAL A 465 16.40 1.77 7.68
C VAL A 465 17.65 0.89 7.76
N PHE A 466 17.80 0.18 8.87
CA PHE A 466 18.91 -0.74 9.08
C PHE A 466 18.95 -1.79 7.97
N LEU A 467 17.82 -2.43 7.63
CA LEU A 467 17.76 -3.44 6.57
C LEU A 467 18.09 -2.86 5.19
N TYR A 468 17.60 -1.65 4.88
CA TYR A 468 17.92 -0.99 3.62
C TYR A 468 19.43 -0.77 3.46
N TYR A 469 20.10 -0.24 4.48
CA TYR A 469 21.55 -0.01 4.42
C TYR A 469 22.40 -1.28 4.58
N GLN A 470 21.90 -2.32 5.24
CA GLN A 470 22.54 -3.63 5.31
C GLN A 470 22.47 -4.40 3.98
N SER A 471 21.40 -4.18 3.21
CA SER A 471 21.11 -5.00 2.05
C SER A 471 22.12 -4.80 0.91
N ILE A 472 22.70 -5.91 0.43
CA ILE A 472 23.47 -5.92 -0.83
C ILE A 472 22.60 -5.67 -2.07
N TYR A 473 21.29 -5.68 -1.89
CA TYR A 473 20.29 -5.45 -2.94
C TYR A 473 19.74 -4.02 -2.90
N ASN A 474 20.21 -3.14 -2.02
CA ASN A 474 19.70 -1.78 -2.02
C ASN A 474 20.06 -1.06 -3.34
N THR A 475 19.19 -0.15 -3.78
CA THR A 475 19.32 0.63 -5.01
C THR A 475 20.75 1.18 -5.20
N PRO A 476 21.37 1.85 -4.20
CA PRO A 476 22.77 2.28 -4.26
C PRO A 476 23.77 1.22 -4.71
N ARG A 477 23.85 0.09 -3.99
CA ARG A 477 24.83 -0.96 -4.29
C ARG A 477 24.49 -1.69 -5.58
N TRP A 478 23.21 -1.92 -5.83
CA TRP A 478 22.74 -2.66 -7.00
C TRP A 478 23.21 -2.00 -8.31
N PHE A 479 22.90 -0.70 -8.50
CA PHE A 479 23.29 0.01 -9.72
C PHE A 479 24.80 0.18 -9.82
N TYR A 480 25.47 0.54 -8.72
CA TYR A 480 26.92 0.67 -8.72
C TYR A 480 27.62 -0.61 -9.17
N PHE A 481 27.21 -1.78 -8.65
CA PHE A 481 27.80 -3.05 -9.03
C PHE A 481 27.41 -3.50 -10.43
N MET A 482 26.18 -3.24 -10.88
CA MET A 482 25.79 -3.53 -12.26
C MET A 482 26.67 -2.77 -13.27
N ASP A 483 27.07 -1.54 -12.95
CA ASP A 483 27.84 -0.70 -13.87
C ASP A 483 29.36 -0.91 -13.76
N ASN A 484 29.87 -1.20 -12.56
CA ASN A 484 31.31 -1.17 -12.29
C ASN A 484 31.95 -2.53 -11.93
N ALA A 485 31.15 -3.54 -11.59
CA ALA A 485 31.66 -4.86 -11.23
C ALA A 485 31.60 -5.85 -12.42
N PRO A 486 32.55 -6.79 -12.53
CA PRO A 486 32.40 -7.93 -13.42
C PRO A 486 31.10 -8.69 -13.14
N ILE A 487 30.26 -8.87 -14.17
CA ILE A 487 28.88 -9.33 -13.99
C ILE A 487 28.80 -10.77 -13.46
N ILE A 488 29.72 -11.64 -13.87
CA ILE A 488 29.72 -13.05 -13.46
C ILE A 488 29.99 -13.23 -11.95
N PRO A 489 31.08 -12.67 -11.39
CA PRO A 489 31.29 -12.67 -9.94
C PRO A 489 30.14 -12.05 -9.15
N TYR A 490 29.57 -10.95 -9.65
CA TYR A 490 28.42 -10.31 -9.00
C TYR A 490 27.18 -11.22 -8.97
N ALA A 491 26.83 -11.81 -10.11
CA ALA A 491 25.71 -12.73 -10.22
C ALA A 491 25.89 -13.95 -9.30
N LYS A 492 27.10 -14.52 -9.23
CA LYS A 492 27.41 -15.61 -8.29
C LYS A 492 27.16 -15.20 -6.84
N TRP A 493 27.61 -14.00 -6.43
CA TRP A 493 27.40 -13.53 -5.06
C TRP A 493 25.90 -13.37 -4.76
N ILE A 494 25.14 -12.74 -5.66
CA ILE A 494 23.70 -12.52 -5.52
C ILE A 494 22.94 -13.85 -5.39
N VAL A 495 23.18 -14.80 -6.29
CA VAL A 495 22.54 -16.12 -6.23
C VAL A 495 22.90 -16.82 -4.92
N ASN A 496 24.18 -16.82 -4.53
CA ASN A 496 24.64 -17.56 -3.35
C ASN A 496 24.06 -17.02 -2.03
N THR A 497 23.78 -15.72 -1.93
CA THR A 497 23.16 -15.12 -0.73
C THR A 497 21.73 -15.62 -0.52
N ARG A 498 20.99 -16.00 -1.58
CA ARG A 498 19.57 -16.39 -1.48
C ARG A 498 19.27 -17.84 -1.90
N ARG A 499 20.24 -18.59 -2.42
CA ARG A 499 20.07 -19.97 -2.95
C ARG A 499 19.41 -20.94 -1.96
N ARG A 500 19.73 -20.81 -0.66
CA ARG A 500 19.14 -21.67 0.39
C ARG A 500 17.65 -21.40 0.61
N MET A 501 17.19 -20.17 0.36
CA MET A 501 15.83 -19.73 0.67
C MET A 501 14.85 -20.00 -0.49
N TYR A 502 15.30 -19.92 -1.74
CA TYR A 502 14.41 -19.92 -2.93
C TYR A 502 14.75 -21.00 -3.97
N ASN A 503 15.22 -22.16 -3.53
CA ASN A 503 15.39 -23.31 -4.43
C ASN A 503 14.05 -24.04 -4.66
N VAL A 504 13.99 -24.82 -5.76
CA VAL A 504 12.79 -25.54 -6.21
C VAL A 504 12.23 -26.47 -5.14
N GLU A 505 13.10 -27.22 -4.45
CA GLU A 505 12.68 -28.17 -3.41
C GLU A 505 12.04 -27.45 -2.21
N ALA A 506 12.68 -26.38 -1.72
CA ALA A 506 12.15 -25.57 -0.64
C ALA A 506 10.80 -24.94 -1.00
N ASN A 507 10.66 -24.41 -2.22
CA ASN A 507 9.40 -23.84 -2.71
C ASN A 507 8.30 -24.91 -2.82
N GLN A 508 8.62 -26.09 -3.32
CA GLN A 508 7.65 -27.19 -3.43
C GLN A 508 7.21 -27.71 -2.05
N LYS A 509 8.13 -27.82 -1.10
CA LYS A 509 7.83 -28.18 0.29
C LYS A 509 6.87 -27.16 0.91
N GLN A 510 7.12 -25.87 0.73
CA GLN A 510 6.23 -24.80 1.19
C GLN A 510 4.82 -24.92 0.57
N LEU A 511 4.71 -25.12 -0.74
CA LEU A 511 3.43 -25.32 -1.43
C LEU A 511 2.66 -26.52 -0.86
N ASN A 512 3.35 -27.64 -0.64
CA ASN A 512 2.73 -28.86 -0.10
C ASN A 512 2.21 -28.66 1.32
N GLU A 513 2.94 -27.91 2.17
CA GLU A 513 2.45 -27.56 3.51
C GLU A 513 1.21 -26.65 3.45
N ILE A 514 1.21 -25.63 2.59
CA ILE A 514 0.09 -24.70 2.46
C ILE A 514 -1.17 -25.41 1.94
N ARG A 515 -1.02 -26.35 0.99
CA ARG A 515 -2.12 -27.12 0.39
C ARG A 515 -3.00 -27.81 1.44
N LYS A 516 -2.45 -28.18 2.60
CA LYS A 516 -3.19 -28.80 3.70
C LYS A 516 -4.28 -27.90 4.29
N TYR A 517 -4.13 -26.60 4.12
CA TYR A 517 -4.98 -25.55 4.70
C TYR A 517 -5.72 -24.75 3.65
N LEU A 518 -5.63 -25.12 2.36
CA LEU A 518 -6.42 -24.46 1.33
C LEU A 518 -7.90 -24.85 1.45
N PRO A 519 -8.81 -23.94 1.07
CA PRO A 519 -10.21 -24.30 0.88
C PRO A 519 -10.28 -25.37 -0.22
N ILE A 520 -10.54 -26.63 0.16
CA ILE A 520 -10.85 -27.70 -0.79
C ILE A 520 -12.14 -27.29 -1.50
N LYS A 521 -12.18 -27.39 -2.83
CA LYS A 521 -13.35 -27.01 -3.62
C LYS A 521 -14.57 -27.78 -3.16
#